data_AF-A0A815GG54-F1
#
_entry.id   AF-A0A815GG54-F1
#
_cell.length_a   1.000
_cell.length_b   1.000
_cell.length_c   1.000
_cell.angle_alpha   90.00
_cell.angle_beta   90.00
_cell.angle_gamma   90.00
#
_symmetry.space_group_name_H-M   'P 1'
#
loop_
_entity.id
_entity.type
_entity.pdbx_description
1 polymer ?
#
loop_
_entity_poly.entity_id
_entity_poly.type
_entity_poly.pdbx_seq_one_letter_code
_entity_poly.pdbx_strand_id
1 'polypeptide(L)'
;MTSPLPEQPSNNESPADIIYDLCRENRIEEIQNLLTTIDDINILNTIKHPTGSTSLHVACYYGHKQLVQVLLDYGALPSVRNFRHNLTPYEEAYTDDIKQLFINKRIFYCEKDYDHIQWSITGHDLIEKRREFREIIHLYRSYDNHHPIVSKLLAEVIHYYLNEYLKEIPSTDNPQDRITEEQIKVIEDYFRKAIDEKDYLTYFVKAYTLTDYFHKILNKDLALYILQYFDQTKNFSANYRLVKCLVHIVTLLIHHPDISKYQYKGTCYRGMRITENDIDPYQLDQHILNRSFLSTSIDPDVAKMFAGEGQQSEMRQRFDGRPLQFSCLCQYKIKQNATAIDIQELSSKPHEKEILILPFAVFKVVNIKKNYIDDPQAPISIEIELEECEDPGCSNILSRSVWNATTAKTRFILELPVLYIAVQTLLSYNRSMTQQDCIRYVKAFQTYNMNTNNYDDISYNFIICGGYATDNSSQQLIYIGRGWNYIGAYCVGIIGNYTNIKSLNAFKSLMDCGTKNNYVQQNYTFVEHYASPDIYQYYMNYFKNYTTATTEYSCQS
;
A
#
# COMPACT_ATOMS: atom_id res chain seq x y z
N MET A 1 2.49 46.49 64.96
CA MET A 1 1.87 46.18 63.66
C MET A 1 2.91 45.48 62.83
N THR A 2 2.89 44.15 62.84
CA THR A 2 3.74 43.30 62.01
C THR A 2 2.80 42.39 61.25
N SER A 3 2.71 42.61 59.95
CA SER A 3 1.87 41.85 59.02
C SER A 3 2.23 40.36 59.06
N PRO A 4 1.27 39.45 58.90
CA PRO A 4 1.59 38.03 58.77
C PRO A 4 2.37 37.77 57.48
N LEU A 5 3.34 36.86 57.56
CA LEU A 5 4.01 36.26 56.41
C LEU A 5 2.99 35.62 55.46
N PRO A 6 3.24 35.62 54.14
CA PRO A 6 2.36 34.96 53.18
C PRO A 6 2.27 33.46 53.48
N GLU A 7 1.04 32.96 53.50
CA GLU A 7 0.71 31.54 53.65
C GLU A 7 1.47 30.71 52.60
N GLN A 8 2.13 29.64 53.06
CA GLN A 8 2.73 28.67 52.16
C GLN A 8 1.61 27.93 51.39
N PRO A 9 1.77 27.72 50.07
CA PRO A 9 0.79 26.98 49.28
C PRO A 9 0.70 25.53 49.77
N SER A 10 -0.53 25.02 49.81
CA SER A 10 -0.88 23.68 50.26
C SER A 10 -0.11 22.60 49.50
N ASN A 11 0.68 21.84 50.25
CA ASN A 11 1.38 20.64 49.78
C ASN A 11 0.41 19.58 49.23
N ASN A 12 0.30 19.48 47.89
CA ASN A 12 0.09 18.21 47.12
C ASN A 12 -0.12 18.41 45.59
N GLU A 13 0.18 19.56 44.99
CA GLU A 13 0.07 19.70 43.52
C GLU A 13 1.24 19.01 42.81
N SER A 14 0.93 18.12 41.86
CA SER A 14 1.95 17.52 41.00
C SER A 14 2.57 18.62 40.12
N PRO A 15 3.86 18.56 39.75
CA PRO A 15 4.41 19.55 38.83
C PRO A 15 3.68 19.58 37.47
N ALA A 16 2.98 18.50 37.10
CA ALA A 16 2.05 18.46 35.97
C ALA A 16 0.84 19.39 36.13
N ASP A 17 0.27 19.46 37.33
CA ASP A 17 -0.89 20.30 37.64
C ASP A 17 -0.49 21.78 37.60
N ILE A 18 0.70 22.10 38.12
CA ILE A 18 1.28 23.45 38.05
C ILE A 18 1.46 23.87 36.59
N ILE A 19 2.06 23.02 35.75
CA ILE A 19 2.22 23.33 34.32
C ILE A 19 0.85 23.52 33.64
N TYR A 20 -0.11 22.65 33.96
CA TYR A 20 -1.46 22.71 33.40
C TYR A 20 -2.14 24.06 33.71
N ASP A 21 -2.10 24.51 34.96
CA ASP A 21 -2.71 25.77 35.38
C ASP A 21 -1.98 27.00 34.78
N LEU A 22 -0.65 26.97 34.72
CA LEU A 22 0.12 28.00 34.03
C LEU A 22 -0.24 28.06 32.54
N CYS A 23 -0.50 26.90 31.91
CA CYS A 23 -0.93 26.84 30.52
C CYS A 23 -2.32 27.43 30.31
N ARG A 24 -3.24 27.21 31.27
CA ARG A 24 -4.56 27.82 31.26
C ARG A 24 -4.47 29.35 31.30
N GLU A 25 -3.59 29.87 32.14
CA GLU A 25 -3.40 31.31 32.38
C GLU A 25 -2.46 32.00 31.38
N ASN A 26 -1.88 31.25 30.43
CA ASN A 26 -0.92 31.74 29.43
C ASN A 26 0.37 32.37 30.02
N ARG A 27 0.88 31.83 31.13
CA ARG A 27 2.10 32.34 31.81
C ARG A 27 3.37 31.79 31.14
N ILE A 28 3.63 32.22 29.90
CA ILE A 28 4.69 31.65 29.02
C ILE A 28 6.09 31.71 29.65
N GLU A 29 6.49 32.83 30.23
CA GLU A 29 7.84 33.00 30.80
C GLU A 29 8.09 32.04 31.98
N GLU A 30 7.09 31.84 32.84
CA GLU A 30 7.18 30.90 33.95
C GLU A 30 7.25 29.46 33.47
N ILE A 31 6.51 29.11 32.42
CA ILE A 31 6.57 27.79 31.79
C ILE A 31 7.95 27.54 31.17
N GLN A 32 8.51 28.51 30.44
CA GLN A 32 9.86 28.36 29.86
C GLN A 32 10.93 28.18 30.94
N ASN A 33 10.86 28.94 32.03
CA ASN A 33 11.76 28.77 33.18
C ASN A 33 11.59 27.40 33.85
N LEU A 34 10.35 26.93 34.01
CA LEU A 34 10.09 25.62 34.59
C LEU A 34 10.59 24.48 33.68
N LEU A 35 10.36 24.57 32.37
CA LEU A 35 10.76 23.55 31.41
C LEU A 35 12.28 23.44 31.21
N THR A 36 13.04 24.50 31.51
CA THR A 36 14.52 24.43 31.53
C THR A 36 15.10 23.77 32.78
N THR A 37 14.28 23.58 33.83
CA THR A 37 14.72 23.04 35.12
C THR A 37 14.13 21.66 35.44
N ILE A 38 13.23 21.12 34.59
CA ILE A 38 12.61 19.81 34.76
C ILE A 38 13.50 18.69 34.21
N ASP A 39 13.74 17.67 35.04
CA ASP A 39 14.53 16.48 34.68
C ASP A 39 13.72 15.44 33.86
N ASP A 40 12.39 15.35 34.07
CA ASP A 40 11.50 14.42 33.34
C ASP A 40 10.50 15.16 32.45
N ILE A 41 10.86 15.28 31.17
CA ILE A 41 10.05 15.98 30.17
C ILE A 41 8.71 15.28 29.87
N ASN A 42 8.57 13.99 30.21
CA ASN A 42 7.33 13.24 29.97
C ASN A 42 6.15 13.77 30.79
N ILE A 43 6.41 14.60 31.80
CA ILE A 43 5.38 15.25 32.61
C ILE A 43 4.40 16.08 31.77
N LEU A 44 4.85 16.63 30.64
CA LEU A 44 4.03 17.37 29.67
C LEU A 44 2.91 16.53 29.04
N ASN A 45 3.09 15.21 29.03
CA ASN A 45 2.19 14.24 28.41
C ASN A 45 1.26 13.57 29.42
N THR A 46 1.33 13.96 30.69
CA THR A 46 0.53 13.32 31.75
C THR A 46 -0.92 13.79 31.72
N ILE A 47 -1.82 12.83 31.87
CA ILE A 47 -3.28 13.05 31.94
C ILE A 47 -3.71 12.87 33.41
N LYS A 48 -3.49 13.87 34.26
CA LYS A 48 -3.81 13.80 35.70
C LYS A 48 -4.83 14.82 36.20
N HIS A 49 -5.10 15.86 35.41
CA HIS A 49 -6.06 16.90 35.78
C HIS A 49 -7.51 16.37 35.73
N PRO A 50 -8.46 16.82 36.58
CA PRO A 50 -9.85 16.34 36.63
C PRO A 50 -10.64 16.43 35.32
N THR A 51 -10.14 17.16 34.32
CA THR A 51 -10.68 17.24 32.96
C THR A 51 -10.21 16.10 32.05
N GLY A 52 -9.16 15.37 32.45
CA GLY A 52 -8.53 14.34 31.66
C GLY A 52 -7.76 14.88 30.46
N SER A 53 -7.28 16.12 30.49
CA SER A 53 -6.53 16.77 29.40
C SER A 53 -5.06 16.97 29.77
N THR A 54 -4.16 17.05 28.78
CA THR A 54 -2.75 17.46 28.97
C THR A 54 -2.58 18.98 28.89
N SER A 55 -1.41 19.49 29.27
CA SER A 55 -1.06 20.92 29.15
C SER A 55 -1.15 21.43 27.70
N LEU A 56 -0.84 20.58 26.72
CA LEU A 56 -0.96 20.92 25.30
C LEU A 56 -2.42 21.08 24.85
N HIS A 57 -3.34 20.24 25.36
CA HIS A 57 -4.78 20.40 25.09
C HIS A 57 -5.30 21.75 25.59
N VAL A 58 -4.93 22.14 26.81
CA VAL A 58 -5.34 23.42 27.40
C VAL A 58 -4.86 24.61 26.58
N ALA A 59 -3.58 24.61 26.19
CA ALA A 59 -3.02 25.68 25.36
C ALA A 59 -3.75 25.78 24.01
N CYS A 60 -4.14 24.64 23.42
CA CYS A 60 -4.92 24.59 22.18
C CYS A 60 -6.36 25.09 22.37
N TYR A 61 -7.03 24.66 23.44
CA TYR A 61 -8.41 25.03 23.78
C TYR A 61 -8.58 26.54 24.04
N TYR A 62 -7.62 27.14 24.76
CA TYR A 62 -7.69 28.58 25.09
C TYR A 62 -7.11 29.50 24.01
N GLY A 63 -6.59 28.94 22.90
CA GLY A 63 -6.10 29.75 21.79
C GLY A 63 -4.67 30.29 21.97
N HIS A 64 -3.87 29.71 22.86
CA HIS A 64 -2.53 30.23 23.23
C HIS A 64 -1.45 29.80 22.23
N LYS A 65 -1.48 30.35 21.00
CA LYS A 65 -0.61 29.96 19.88
C LYS A 65 0.88 29.89 20.21
N GLN A 66 1.42 30.91 20.88
CA GLN A 66 2.84 30.95 21.26
C GLN A 66 3.19 29.86 22.28
N LEU A 67 2.26 29.57 23.20
CA LEU A 67 2.46 28.53 24.20
C LEU A 67 2.38 27.13 23.59
N VAL A 68 1.47 26.90 22.63
CA VAL A 68 1.42 25.64 21.86
C VAL A 68 2.76 25.39 21.17
N GLN A 69 3.36 26.41 20.56
CA GLN A 69 4.68 26.31 19.95
C GLN A 69 5.75 25.91 20.96
N VAL A 70 5.80 26.57 22.13
CA VAL A 70 6.74 26.26 23.22
C VAL A 70 6.57 24.81 23.69
N LEU A 71 5.35 24.37 24.01
CA LEU A 71 5.11 23.01 24.47
C LEU A 71 5.55 21.96 23.43
N LEU A 72 5.28 22.20 22.15
CA LEU A 72 5.73 21.33 21.06
C LEU A 72 7.26 21.34 20.89
N ASP A 73 7.93 22.47 21.09
CA ASP A 73 9.40 22.57 21.06
C ASP A 73 10.05 21.78 22.20
N TYR A 74 9.36 21.67 23.34
CA TYR A 74 9.80 20.92 24.52
C TYR A 74 9.28 19.47 24.56
N GLY A 75 8.76 18.93 23.46
CA GLY A 75 8.43 17.50 23.35
C GLY A 75 7.06 17.09 23.90
N ALA A 76 6.13 18.04 24.07
CA ALA A 76 4.73 17.70 24.29
C ALA A 76 4.16 16.96 23.08
N LEU A 77 3.51 15.82 23.33
CA LEU A 77 3.00 14.94 22.30
C LEU A 77 1.64 15.44 21.78
N PRO A 78 1.51 15.71 20.47
CA PRO A 78 0.25 16.11 19.85
C PRO A 78 -0.72 14.94 19.66
N SER A 79 -0.30 13.71 19.95
CA SER A 79 -1.08 12.49 19.77
C SER A 79 -1.92 12.10 20.99
N VAL A 80 -1.62 12.63 22.18
CA VAL A 80 -2.27 12.23 23.43
C VAL A 80 -3.76 12.57 23.36
N ARG A 81 -4.64 11.67 23.81
CA ARG A 81 -6.09 11.88 23.83
C ARG A 81 -6.60 12.21 25.22
N ASN A 82 -7.51 13.18 25.32
CA ASN A 82 -8.14 13.51 26.59
C ASN A 82 -9.19 12.46 27.01
N PHE A 83 -9.43 12.27 28.30
CA PHE A 83 -10.38 11.25 28.79
C PHE A 83 -11.85 11.63 28.58
N ARG A 84 -12.17 12.92 28.62
CA ARG A 84 -13.57 13.38 28.63
C ARG A 84 -14.23 13.30 27.25
N HIS A 85 -13.49 13.61 26.20
CA HIS A 85 -14.03 13.71 24.84
C HIS A 85 -13.26 12.85 23.82
N ASN A 86 -12.18 12.18 24.24
CA ASN A 86 -11.33 11.37 23.38
C ASN A 86 -10.76 12.17 22.19
N LEU A 87 -10.41 13.43 22.44
CA LEU A 87 -9.85 14.37 21.46
C LEU A 87 -8.34 14.52 21.65
N THR A 88 -7.61 14.76 20.56
CA THR A 88 -6.21 15.21 20.60
C THR A 88 -6.10 16.74 20.77
N PRO A 89 -4.94 17.32 21.10
CA PRO A 89 -4.77 18.77 21.16
C PRO A 89 -5.04 19.47 19.83
N TYR A 90 -4.75 18.81 18.71
CA TYR A 90 -5.10 19.30 17.37
C TYR A 90 -6.62 19.38 17.18
N GLU A 91 -7.35 18.34 17.60
CA GLU A 91 -8.82 18.29 17.52
C GLU A 91 -9.48 19.28 18.50
N GLU A 92 -8.81 19.61 19.62
CA GLU A 92 -9.23 20.57 20.64
C GLU A 92 -8.83 22.02 20.32
N ALA A 93 -8.08 22.26 19.23
CA ALA A 93 -7.58 23.59 18.89
C ALA A 93 -8.68 24.61 18.57
N TYR A 94 -8.64 25.75 19.27
CA TYR A 94 -9.63 26.84 19.15
C TYR A 94 -9.62 27.54 17.79
N THR A 95 -8.47 27.63 17.12
CA THR A 95 -8.30 28.34 15.85
C THR A 95 -7.53 27.53 14.81
N ASP A 96 -7.81 27.77 13.53
CA ASP A 96 -7.07 27.12 12.43
C ASP A 96 -5.59 27.54 12.39
N ASP A 97 -5.28 28.74 12.86
CA ASP A 97 -3.91 29.24 13.06
C ASP A 97 -3.07 28.34 13.98
N ILE A 98 -3.70 27.75 15.00
CA ILE A 98 -3.07 26.81 15.93
C ILE A 98 -2.96 25.43 15.27
N LYS A 99 -3.99 24.99 14.54
CA LYS A 99 -3.93 23.75 13.75
C LYS A 99 -2.75 23.75 12.76
N GLN A 100 -2.45 24.89 12.14
CA GLN A 100 -1.30 25.05 11.25
C GLN A 100 0.06 24.82 11.92
N LEU A 101 0.18 25.02 13.24
CA LEU A 101 1.43 24.72 13.97
C LEU A 101 1.75 23.22 13.98
N PHE A 102 0.71 22.37 13.99
CA PHE A 102 0.87 20.91 13.92
C PHE A 102 1.21 20.44 12.49
N ILE A 103 0.75 21.18 11.48
CA ILE A 103 0.98 20.87 10.06
C ILE A 103 2.41 21.24 9.63
N ASN A 104 2.91 22.43 10.02
CA ASN A 104 4.20 22.96 9.56
C ASN A 104 5.43 22.29 10.17
N LYS A 105 5.28 21.51 11.25
CA LYS A 105 6.37 20.73 11.88
C LYS A 105 6.50 19.29 11.38
N ARG A 106 5.77 18.91 10.31
CA ARG A 106 5.72 17.54 9.74
C ARG A 106 7.03 16.97 9.14
N ILE A 107 8.21 17.52 9.43
CA ILE A 107 9.46 17.02 8.84
C ILE A 107 10.10 15.85 9.63
N PHE A 108 9.70 15.53 10.88
CA PHE A 108 10.33 14.41 11.61
C PHE A 108 9.47 13.53 12.53
N TYR A 109 8.14 13.61 12.51
CA TYR A 109 7.31 12.74 13.36
C TYR A 109 6.61 11.65 12.55
N CYS A 110 7.11 10.42 12.72
CA CYS A 110 6.42 9.19 12.33
C CYS A 110 5.14 9.09 13.19
N GLU A 111 3.99 9.26 12.55
CA GLU A 111 2.67 9.33 13.19
C GLU A 111 2.38 8.07 14.02
N LYS A 112 2.30 8.24 15.35
CA LYS A 112 1.45 7.42 16.21
C LYS A 112 0.15 8.20 16.46
N ASP A 113 -0.96 7.50 16.24
CA ASP A 113 -2.36 7.87 16.49
C ASP A 113 -3.09 8.75 15.47
N TYR A 114 -3.25 8.20 14.27
CA TYR A 114 -4.54 8.25 13.58
C TYR A 114 -5.09 6.85 13.43
N ASP A 115 -5.93 6.44 14.37
CA ASP A 115 -6.95 5.45 14.05
C ASP A 115 -7.89 6.11 13.04
N HIS A 116 -7.64 5.87 11.76
CA HIS A 116 -8.50 5.00 10.98
C HIS A 116 -8.16 4.94 9.49
N ILE A 117 -7.43 5.90 8.91
CA ILE A 117 -7.24 5.89 7.45
C ILE A 117 -5.90 6.51 7.06
N GLN A 118 -4.87 5.68 6.95
CA GLN A 118 -3.97 5.77 5.80
C GLN A 118 -3.13 4.51 5.69
N TRP A 119 -3.85 3.41 5.48
CA TRP A 119 -3.29 2.15 5.01
C TRP A 119 -2.86 2.28 3.56
N SER A 120 -2.89 3.50 3.01
CA SER A 120 -2.66 3.80 1.63
C SER A 120 -1.79 5.05 1.46
N ILE A 121 -1.18 5.18 0.29
CA ILE A 121 -0.50 6.39 -0.15
C ILE A 121 -1.19 6.94 -1.39
N THR A 122 -1.15 8.26 -1.55
CA THR A 122 -1.60 8.97 -2.75
C THR A 122 -0.40 9.55 -3.49
N GLY A 123 -0.45 9.62 -4.82
CA GLY A 123 0.65 10.19 -5.62
C GLY A 123 0.55 9.86 -7.11
N HIS A 124 1.50 10.39 -7.89
CA HIS A 124 1.44 10.32 -9.36
C HIS A 124 2.02 9.03 -9.98
N ASP A 125 2.76 8.20 -9.24
CA ASP A 125 3.44 6.99 -9.79
C ASP A 125 3.11 5.69 -9.02
N LEU A 126 1.90 5.58 -8.49
CA LEU A 126 1.51 4.44 -7.64
C LEU A 126 1.45 3.11 -8.40
N ILE A 127 1.11 3.16 -9.69
CA ILE A 127 1.11 1.98 -10.57
C ILE A 127 2.54 1.45 -10.75
N GLU A 128 3.54 2.32 -10.82
CA GLU A 128 4.96 1.94 -10.91
C GLU A 128 5.43 1.30 -9.59
N LYS A 129 5.15 1.93 -8.45
CA LYS A 129 5.46 1.37 -7.11
C LYS A 129 4.85 -0.02 -6.91
N ARG A 130 3.62 -0.25 -7.38
CA ARG A 130 3.00 -1.58 -7.37
C ARG A 130 3.80 -2.60 -8.20
N ARG A 131 4.35 -2.19 -9.35
CA ARG A 131 5.14 -3.09 -10.19
C ARG A 131 6.47 -3.42 -9.54
N GLU A 132 7.19 -2.43 -9.01
CA GLU A 132 8.42 -2.65 -8.24
C GLU A 132 8.19 -3.64 -7.10
N PHE A 133 7.10 -3.47 -6.35
CA PHE A 133 6.67 -4.38 -5.30
C PHE A 133 6.49 -5.82 -5.81
N ARG A 134 5.70 -6.01 -6.88
CA ARG A 134 5.43 -7.32 -7.47
C ARG A 134 6.70 -8.01 -7.98
N GLU A 135 7.66 -7.27 -8.51
CA GLU A 135 8.93 -7.80 -9.02
C GLU A 135 9.85 -8.28 -7.91
N ILE A 136 9.96 -7.52 -6.84
CA ILE A 136 10.75 -7.87 -5.68
C ILE A 136 10.19 -9.11 -4.97
N ILE A 137 8.87 -9.16 -4.79
CA ILE A 137 8.21 -10.30 -4.17
C ILE A 137 8.33 -11.57 -5.02
N HIS A 138 8.42 -11.45 -6.35
CA HIS A 138 8.65 -12.59 -7.25
C HIS A 138 9.89 -13.44 -6.88
N LEU A 139 10.90 -12.87 -6.19
CA LEU A 139 12.05 -13.64 -5.70
C LEU A 139 11.67 -14.76 -4.72
N TYR A 140 10.51 -14.65 -4.05
CA TYR A 140 9.99 -15.66 -3.13
C TYR A 140 9.16 -16.76 -3.82
N ARG A 141 8.86 -16.60 -5.12
CA ARG A 141 7.98 -17.49 -5.90
C ARG A 141 8.56 -18.88 -6.16
N SER A 142 9.85 -19.11 -5.88
CA SER A 142 10.52 -20.40 -6.08
C SER A 142 10.30 -21.41 -4.95
N TYR A 143 9.63 -21.00 -3.87
CA TYR A 143 9.46 -21.83 -2.68
C TYR A 143 8.02 -22.32 -2.58
N ASP A 144 7.83 -23.63 -2.74
CA ASP A 144 6.59 -24.31 -2.34
C ASP A 144 6.47 -24.31 -0.81
N ASN A 145 5.26 -24.48 -0.27
CA ASN A 145 4.97 -24.59 1.17
C ASN A 145 5.78 -25.70 1.86
N HIS A 146 6.22 -26.70 1.10
CA HIS A 146 7.07 -27.79 1.57
C HIS A 146 8.56 -27.40 1.67
N HIS A 147 8.95 -26.24 1.17
CA HIS A 147 10.33 -25.81 1.15
C HIS A 147 10.77 -25.39 2.56
N PRO A 148 11.90 -25.90 3.09
CA PRO A 148 12.37 -25.61 4.46
C PRO A 148 12.55 -24.12 4.78
N ILE A 149 12.73 -23.29 3.73
CA ILE A 149 12.79 -21.84 3.90
C ILE A 149 11.48 -21.28 4.46
N VAL A 150 10.32 -21.79 4.06
CA VAL A 150 9.02 -21.26 4.53
C VAL A 150 8.91 -21.42 6.04
N SER A 151 9.23 -22.60 6.57
CA SER A 151 9.28 -22.85 8.02
C SER A 151 10.29 -21.94 8.73
N LYS A 152 11.44 -21.66 8.11
CA LYS A 152 12.45 -20.73 8.66
C LYS A 152 11.95 -19.29 8.69
N LEU A 153 11.26 -18.82 7.65
CA LEU A 153 10.68 -17.47 7.58
C LEU A 153 9.57 -17.30 8.63
N LEU A 154 8.70 -18.31 8.78
CA LEU A 154 7.67 -18.31 9.81
C LEU A 154 8.25 -18.36 11.22
N ALA A 155 9.32 -19.14 11.45
CA ALA A 155 10.02 -19.14 12.73
C ALA A 155 10.65 -17.77 13.04
N GLU A 156 11.15 -17.05 12.04
CA GLU A 156 11.66 -15.67 12.20
C GLU A 156 10.52 -14.71 12.60
N VAL A 157 9.34 -14.83 11.97
CA VAL A 157 8.15 -14.04 12.35
C VAL A 157 7.71 -14.35 13.77
N ILE A 158 7.63 -15.62 14.16
CA ILE A 158 7.25 -16.03 15.52
C ILE A 158 8.24 -15.47 16.54
N HIS A 159 9.54 -15.65 16.29
CA HIS A 159 10.57 -15.30 17.26
C HIS A 159 10.72 -13.78 17.39
N TYR A 160 10.82 -13.06 16.27
CA TYR A 160 11.06 -11.61 16.31
C TYR A 160 9.76 -10.82 16.40
N TYR A 161 8.89 -10.93 15.39
CA TYR A 161 7.72 -10.06 15.30
C TYR A 161 6.77 -10.31 16.47
N LEU A 162 6.38 -11.56 16.71
CA LEU A 162 5.41 -11.88 17.77
C LEU A 162 6.02 -11.82 19.17
N ASN A 163 7.22 -12.39 19.37
CA ASN A 163 7.76 -12.61 20.71
C ASN A 163 8.73 -11.54 21.21
N GLU A 164 9.38 -10.78 20.35
CA GLU A 164 10.25 -9.65 20.75
C GLU A 164 9.50 -8.33 20.51
N TYR A 165 9.17 -8.01 19.26
CA TYR A 165 8.62 -6.72 18.87
C TYR A 165 7.26 -6.44 19.51
N LEU A 166 6.26 -7.31 19.35
CA LEU A 166 4.91 -7.07 19.90
C LEU A 166 4.87 -7.04 21.43
N LYS A 167 5.83 -7.68 22.12
CA LYS A 167 5.92 -7.64 23.60
C LYS A 167 6.57 -6.37 24.11
N GLU A 168 7.47 -5.77 23.34
CA GLU A 168 8.25 -4.59 23.73
C GLU A 168 7.60 -3.25 23.34
N ILE A 169 6.45 -3.25 22.63
CA ILE A 169 5.74 -2.01 22.28
C ILE A 169 5.43 -1.23 23.58
N PRO A 170 6.01 -0.02 23.77
CA PRO A 170 5.83 0.75 25.00
C PRO A 170 4.37 1.10 25.24
N SER A 171 3.96 1.07 26.51
CA SER A 171 2.61 1.36 27.02
C SER A 171 2.22 2.85 26.96
N THR A 172 2.65 3.58 25.93
CA THR A 172 2.57 5.05 25.91
C THR A 172 1.24 5.60 25.40
N ASP A 173 0.42 4.80 24.72
CA ASP A 173 -0.83 5.27 24.13
C ASP A 173 -1.95 4.23 24.44
N ASN A 174 -2.97 4.67 25.18
CA ASN A 174 -4.22 3.97 25.52
C ASN A 174 -4.14 2.49 26.00
N PRO A 175 -4.46 2.16 27.27
CA PRO A 175 -4.44 0.79 27.80
C PRO A 175 -5.25 -0.26 27.03
N GLN A 176 -6.22 0.17 26.21
CA GLN A 176 -7.07 -0.68 25.37
C GLN A 176 -6.39 -1.20 24.10
N ASP A 177 -5.29 -0.59 23.64
CA ASP A 177 -4.56 -1.02 22.44
C ASP A 177 -3.40 -1.99 22.76
N ARG A 178 -3.29 -2.41 24.02
CA ARG A 178 -2.29 -3.36 24.49
C ARG A 178 -2.64 -4.77 24.01
N ILE A 179 -1.77 -5.36 23.19
CA ILE A 179 -1.80 -6.81 22.97
C ILE A 179 -1.24 -7.52 24.22
N THR A 180 -2.03 -8.43 24.76
CA THR A 180 -1.65 -9.23 25.94
C THR A 180 -0.73 -10.39 25.53
N GLU A 181 0.09 -10.88 26.46
CA GLU A 181 0.90 -12.08 26.21
C GLU A 181 0.05 -13.30 25.82
N GLU A 182 -1.17 -13.40 26.37
CA GLU A 182 -2.11 -14.46 26.03
C GLU A 182 -2.61 -14.35 24.59
N GLN A 183 -2.92 -13.13 24.12
CA GLN A 183 -3.28 -12.89 22.72
C GLN A 183 -2.11 -13.18 21.77
N ILE A 184 -0.87 -12.79 22.13
CA ILE A 184 0.33 -13.12 21.36
C ILE A 184 0.47 -14.65 21.24
N LYS A 185 0.25 -15.38 22.35
CA LYS A 185 0.34 -16.84 22.35
C LYS A 185 -0.68 -17.49 21.41
N VAL A 186 -1.92 -16.99 21.36
CA VAL A 186 -2.94 -17.48 20.41
C VAL A 186 -2.49 -17.28 18.96
N ILE A 187 -1.90 -16.12 18.64
CA ILE A 187 -1.38 -15.84 17.29
C ILE A 187 -0.19 -16.75 16.98
N GLU A 188 0.73 -16.92 17.93
CA GLU A 188 1.86 -17.83 17.82
C GLU A 188 1.42 -19.26 17.53
N ASP A 189 0.40 -19.77 18.23
CA ASP A 189 -0.13 -21.12 18.03
C ASP A 189 -0.64 -21.33 16.58
N TYR A 190 -1.26 -20.31 15.97
CA TYR A 190 -1.65 -20.36 14.57
C TYR A 190 -0.44 -20.41 13.63
N PHE A 191 0.58 -19.58 13.87
CA PHE A 191 1.80 -19.59 13.06
C PHE A 191 2.59 -20.90 13.23
N ARG A 192 2.52 -21.55 14.40
CA ARG A 192 3.10 -22.88 14.61
C ARG A 192 2.35 -23.95 13.83
N LYS A 193 1.00 -23.94 13.87
CA LYS A 193 0.18 -24.83 13.03
C LYS A 193 0.43 -24.63 11.54
N ALA A 194 0.67 -23.39 11.09
CA ALA A 194 1.07 -23.10 9.71
C ALA A 194 2.37 -23.83 9.32
N ILE A 195 3.33 -23.95 10.24
CA ILE A 195 4.58 -24.71 10.02
C ILE A 195 4.31 -26.21 10.01
N ASP A 196 3.60 -26.71 11.02
CA ASP A 196 3.38 -28.15 11.24
C ASP A 196 2.54 -28.78 10.13
N GLU A 197 1.49 -28.08 9.70
CA GLU A 197 0.54 -28.54 8.68
C GLU A 197 0.87 -28.05 7.27
N LYS A 198 1.87 -27.16 7.13
CA LYS A 198 2.29 -26.56 5.86
C LYS A 198 1.18 -25.80 5.13
N ASP A 199 0.28 -25.21 5.90
CA ASP A 199 -0.86 -24.42 5.42
C ASP A 199 -0.81 -23.00 6.01
N TYR A 200 0.01 -22.16 5.41
CA TYR A 200 0.15 -20.78 5.88
C TYR A 200 -1.12 -19.96 5.63
N LEU A 201 -1.74 -20.12 4.46
CA LEU A 201 -2.92 -19.34 4.07
C LEU A 201 -4.06 -19.48 5.08
N THR A 202 -4.45 -20.71 5.40
CA THR A 202 -5.57 -20.97 6.32
C THR A 202 -5.29 -20.40 7.72
N TYR A 203 -4.11 -20.67 8.26
CA TYR A 203 -3.80 -20.30 9.64
C TYR A 203 -3.48 -18.81 9.81
N PHE A 204 -2.89 -18.17 8.80
CA PHE A 204 -2.76 -16.71 8.77
C PHE A 204 -4.13 -16.05 8.77
N VAL A 205 -5.05 -16.47 7.88
CA VAL A 205 -6.40 -15.89 7.80
C VAL A 205 -7.15 -16.07 9.12
N LYS A 206 -7.06 -17.25 9.75
CA LYS A 206 -7.66 -17.47 11.08
C LYS A 206 -7.09 -16.52 12.12
N ALA A 207 -5.77 -16.36 12.21
CA ALA A 207 -5.14 -15.44 13.16
C ALA A 207 -5.53 -13.97 12.90
N TYR A 208 -5.53 -13.58 11.62
CA TYR A 208 -5.87 -12.23 11.17
C TYR A 208 -7.31 -11.85 11.52
N THR A 209 -8.26 -12.77 11.36
CA THR A 209 -9.70 -12.53 11.55
C THR A 209 -10.22 -12.88 12.95
N LEU A 210 -9.50 -13.70 13.73
CA LEU A 210 -9.96 -14.12 15.05
C LEU A 210 -9.90 -12.99 16.08
N THR A 211 -8.87 -12.16 15.99
CA THR A 211 -8.57 -11.19 17.06
C THR A 211 -8.81 -9.77 16.59
N ASP A 212 -9.47 -8.98 17.43
CA ASP A 212 -9.75 -7.57 17.16
C ASP A 212 -8.50 -6.68 17.21
N TYR A 213 -7.33 -7.27 17.54
CA TYR A 213 -6.07 -6.57 17.79
C TYR A 213 -4.99 -6.89 16.75
N PHE A 214 -4.83 -8.16 16.35
CA PHE A 214 -3.71 -8.55 15.48
C PHE A 214 -3.79 -7.88 14.12
N HIS A 215 -4.98 -7.86 13.49
CA HIS A 215 -5.14 -7.17 12.21
C HIS A 215 -4.82 -5.67 12.37
N LYS A 216 -5.30 -4.98 13.40
CA LYS A 216 -5.02 -3.55 13.61
C LYS A 216 -3.53 -3.27 13.67
N ILE A 217 -2.80 -4.02 14.50
CA ILE A 217 -1.36 -3.85 14.70
C ILE A 217 -0.58 -4.21 13.43
N LEU A 218 -0.81 -5.39 12.86
CA LEU A 218 -0.11 -5.84 11.66
C LEU A 218 -0.24 -4.83 10.53
N ASN A 219 -1.44 -4.32 10.34
CA ASN A 219 -1.67 -3.40 9.25
C ASN A 219 -1.16 -1.98 9.51
N LYS A 220 -1.12 -1.54 10.78
CA LYS A 220 -0.41 -0.32 11.19
C LYS A 220 1.09 -0.45 10.86
N ASP A 221 1.70 -1.56 11.24
CA ASP A 221 3.13 -1.81 10.98
C ASP A 221 3.41 -1.90 9.47
N LEU A 222 2.57 -2.60 8.71
CA LEU A 222 2.64 -2.63 7.25
C LEU A 222 2.56 -1.22 6.67
N ALA A 223 1.57 -0.42 7.08
CA ALA A 223 1.43 0.95 6.58
C ALA A 223 2.69 1.79 6.86
N LEU A 224 3.25 1.71 8.07
CA LEU A 224 4.41 2.50 8.46
C LEU A 224 5.72 2.06 7.80
N TYR A 225 5.94 0.75 7.69
CA TYR A 225 7.28 0.21 7.48
C TYR A 225 7.47 -0.54 6.15
N ILE A 226 6.41 -1.04 5.50
CA ILE A 226 6.58 -1.94 4.34
C ILE A 226 7.32 -1.29 3.17
N LEU A 227 7.15 0.03 2.98
CA LEU A 227 7.82 0.76 1.90
C LEU A 227 9.34 0.90 2.12
N GLN A 228 9.82 0.77 3.36
CA GLN A 228 11.25 0.84 3.66
C GLN A 228 12.04 -0.31 3.03
N TYR A 229 11.37 -1.40 2.66
CA TYR A 229 12.01 -2.50 1.94
C TYR A 229 12.54 -2.08 0.56
N PHE A 230 11.96 -1.04 -0.05
CA PHE A 230 12.34 -0.55 -1.38
C PHE A 230 13.47 0.49 -1.36
N ASP A 231 13.76 1.08 -0.20
CA ASP A 231 14.73 2.17 -0.09
C ASP A 231 16.14 1.61 0.21
N GLN A 232 16.87 1.21 -0.84
CA GLN A 232 18.23 0.68 -0.74
C GLN A 232 19.28 1.75 -0.38
N THR A 233 18.90 3.04 -0.36
CA THR A 233 19.82 4.17 -0.18
C THR A 233 19.98 4.61 1.26
N LYS A 234 19.06 4.22 2.15
CA LYS A 234 19.16 4.50 3.58
C LYS A 234 19.92 3.37 4.27
N ASN A 235 21.08 3.70 4.85
CA ASN A 235 21.80 2.82 5.77
C ASN A 235 20.81 2.13 6.71
N PHE A 236 20.80 0.79 6.66
CA PHE A 236 19.87 -0.10 7.34
C PHE A 236 19.49 0.42 8.73
N SER A 237 18.23 0.88 8.85
CA SER A 237 17.68 1.47 10.07
C SER A 237 17.51 0.41 11.17
N ALA A 238 17.31 0.87 12.41
CA ALA A 238 17.02 0.04 13.58
C ALA A 238 15.83 -0.96 13.39
N ASN A 239 15.02 -0.80 12.34
CA ASN A 239 13.80 -1.58 12.09
C ASN A 239 13.92 -2.60 10.95
N TYR A 240 15.12 -2.87 10.42
CA TYR A 240 15.29 -3.80 9.29
C TYR A 240 14.66 -5.18 9.52
N ARG A 241 14.82 -5.74 10.73
CA ARG A 241 14.27 -7.06 11.08
C ARG A 241 12.74 -7.08 11.10
N LEU A 242 12.12 -5.96 11.49
CA LEU A 242 10.66 -5.75 11.43
C LEU A 242 10.18 -5.70 9.98
N VAL A 243 10.78 -4.84 9.17
CA VAL A 243 10.43 -4.70 7.74
C VAL A 243 10.51 -6.05 7.03
N LYS A 244 11.56 -6.83 7.31
CA LYS A 244 11.74 -8.16 6.74
C LYS A 244 10.64 -9.15 7.16
N CYS A 245 10.24 -9.16 8.43
CA CYS A 245 9.13 -10.00 8.90
C CYS A 245 7.80 -9.62 8.23
N LEU A 246 7.52 -8.32 8.09
CA LEU A 246 6.32 -7.84 7.41
C LEU A 246 6.29 -8.27 5.93
N VAL A 247 7.43 -8.20 5.25
CA VAL A 247 7.56 -8.72 3.88
C VAL A 247 7.30 -10.22 3.83
N HIS A 248 7.85 -11.02 4.75
CA HIS A 248 7.57 -12.46 4.79
C HIS A 248 6.08 -12.77 4.95
N ILE A 249 5.38 -12.06 5.84
CA ILE A 249 3.94 -12.23 6.07
C ILE A 249 3.16 -12.02 4.77
N VAL A 250 3.49 -10.95 4.04
CA VAL A 250 2.80 -10.61 2.80
C VAL A 250 3.18 -11.55 1.64
N THR A 251 4.47 -11.85 1.47
CA THR A 251 4.96 -12.66 0.33
C THR A 251 4.48 -14.10 0.41
N LEU A 252 4.50 -14.71 1.60
CA LEU A 252 4.04 -16.08 1.82
C LEU A 252 2.56 -16.23 1.49
N LEU A 253 1.75 -15.20 1.76
CA LEU A 253 0.34 -15.22 1.40
C LEU A 253 0.16 -15.08 -0.12
N ILE A 254 0.74 -14.04 -0.74
CA ILE A 254 0.59 -13.73 -2.17
C ILE A 254 1.04 -14.89 -3.07
N HIS A 255 2.06 -15.64 -2.65
CA HIS A 255 2.61 -16.76 -3.40
C HIS A 255 2.14 -18.13 -2.94
N HIS A 256 1.16 -18.18 -2.04
CA HIS A 256 0.63 -19.46 -1.58
C HIS A 256 0.09 -20.28 -2.76
N PRO A 257 0.45 -21.57 -2.91
CA PRO A 257 0.03 -22.40 -4.06
C PRO A 257 -1.48 -22.43 -4.27
N ASP A 258 -2.22 -22.45 -3.16
CA ASP A 258 -3.67 -22.54 -3.15
C ASP A 258 -4.39 -21.18 -3.21
N ILE A 259 -3.67 -20.05 -3.26
CA ILE A 259 -4.29 -18.72 -3.32
C ILE A 259 -5.23 -18.58 -4.52
N SER A 260 -4.94 -19.30 -5.61
CA SER A 260 -5.75 -19.32 -6.83
C SER A 260 -7.18 -19.80 -6.61
N LYS A 261 -7.41 -20.64 -5.60
CA LYS A 261 -8.75 -21.18 -5.25
C LYS A 261 -9.67 -20.11 -4.65
N TYR A 262 -9.08 -19.07 -4.06
CA TYR A 262 -9.79 -18.03 -3.31
C TYR A 262 -9.85 -16.70 -4.05
N GLN A 263 -9.46 -16.63 -5.33
CA GLN A 263 -9.39 -15.35 -6.05
C GLN A 263 -10.77 -14.71 -6.22
N TYR A 264 -10.86 -13.40 -5.94
CA TYR A 264 -12.10 -12.65 -6.04
C TYR A 264 -12.07 -11.61 -7.18
N LYS A 265 -13.18 -11.51 -7.91
CA LYS A 265 -13.49 -10.45 -8.88
C LYS A 265 -14.92 -10.01 -8.68
N GLY A 266 -15.13 -8.70 -8.60
CA GLY A 266 -16.46 -8.17 -8.32
C GLY A 266 -16.39 -6.87 -7.56
N THR A 267 -17.48 -6.57 -6.86
CA THR A 267 -17.59 -5.39 -6.01
C THR A 267 -17.53 -5.83 -4.55
N CYS A 268 -16.78 -5.12 -3.71
CA CYS A 268 -16.78 -5.30 -2.26
C CYS A 268 -16.80 -3.95 -1.55
N TYR A 269 -17.12 -3.95 -0.26
CA TYR A 269 -17.48 -2.77 0.51
C TYR A 269 -16.68 -2.69 1.81
N ARG A 270 -16.25 -1.49 2.18
CA ARG A 270 -15.59 -1.24 3.46
C ARG A 270 -16.27 -0.07 4.14
N GLY A 271 -16.76 -0.29 5.36
CA GLY A 271 -17.29 0.78 6.19
C GLY A 271 -16.25 1.29 7.16
N MET A 272 -16.16 2.60 7.29
CA MET A 272 -15.18 3.30 8.11
C MET A 272 -15.83 4.49 8.81
N ARG A 273 -15.35 4.83 10.01
CA ARG A 273 -15.69 6.08 10.70
C ARG A 273 -14.56 7.08 10.44
N ILE A 274 -14.87 8.21 9.83
CA ILE A 274 -13.86 9.09 9.22
C ILE A 274 -14.07 10.55 9.66
N THR A 275 -13.00 11.31 9.80
CA THR A 275 -13.04 12.76 10.06
C THR A 275 -12.96 13.55 8.75
N GLU A 276 -13.12 14.88 8.80
CA GLU A 276 -12.98 15.74 7.62
C GLU A 276 -11.61 15.59 6.96
N ASN A 277 -10.54 15.53 7.76
CA ASN A 277 -9.16 15.38 7.29
C ASN A 277 -8.91 14.04 6.61
N ASP A 278 -9.65 12.99 7.00
CA ASP A 278 -9.48 11.66 6.42
C ASP A 278 -10.05 11.56 4.99
N ILE A 279 -10.85 12.55 4.56
CA ILE A 279 -11.42 12.63 3.21
C ILE A 279 -10.43 13.24 2.23
N ASP A 280 -9.49 14.08 2.70
CA ASP A 280 -8.54 14.80 1.85
C ASP A 280 -7.80 13.90 0.82
N PRO A 281 -7.44 12.63 1.13
CA PRO A 281 -6.82 11.71 0.18
C PRO A 281 -7.77 11.09 -0.86
N TYR A 282 -9.08 11.31 -0.73
CA TYR A 282 -10.11 10.78 -1.63
C TYR A 282 -10.69 11.91 -2.48
N GLN A 283 -9.90 12.44 -3.40
CA GLN A 283 -10.37 13.39 -4.41
C GLN A 283 -10.73 12.65 -5.70
N LEU A 284 -11.64 13.22 -6.49
CA LEU A 284 -12.00 12.65 -7.78
C LEU A 284 -10.75 12.47 -8.64
N ASP A 285 -10.65 11.34 -9.33
CA ASP A 285 -9.52 10.92 -10.16
C ASP A 285 -8.20 10.63 -9.42
N GLN A 286 -8.16 10.82 -8.10
CA GLN A 286 -6.98 10.51 -7.29
C GLN A 286 -6.73 9.01 -7.23
N HIS A 287 -5.45 8.64 -7.28
CA HIS A 287 -4.99 7.27 -7.14
C HIS A 287 -4.56 6.98 -5.70
N ILE A 288 -4.95 5.82 -5.21
CA ILE A 288 -4.75 5.35 -3.84
C ILE A 288 -4.13 3.95 -3.91
N LEU A 289 -2.95 3.77 -3.31
CA LEU A 289 -2.28 2.48 -3.19
C LEU A 289 -2.36 2.00 -1.76
N ASN A 290 -2.95 0.83 -1.49
CA ASN A 290 -2.92 0.27 -0.13
C ASN A 290 -1.56 -0.39 0.16
N ARG A 291 -0.95 -0.09 1.29
CA ARG A 291 0.29 -0.65 1.82
C ARG A 291 0.07 -1.90 2.66
N SER A 292 -1.13 -2.08 3.20
CA SER A 292 -1.52 -3.18 4.07
C SER A 292 -2.78 -3.87 3.55
N PHE A 293 -3.22 -4.94 4.20
CA PHE A 293 -4.40 -5.69 3.79
C PHE A 293 -5.66 -4.85 3.98
N LEU A 294 -6.62 -4.82 3.06
CA LEU A 294 -7.90 -4.18 3.33
C LEU A 294 -8.99 -5.24 3.53
N SER A 295 -9.44 -5.38 4.78
CA SER A 295 -10.70 -6.07 5.08
C SER A 295 -11.86 -5.31 4.45
N THR A 296 -12.65 -6.03 3.65
CA THR A 296 -13.88 -5.58 2.99
C THR A 296 -14.91 -6.70 3.07
N SER A 297 -16.19 -6.42 2.85
CA SER A 297 -17.24 -7.43 2.77
C SER A 297 -17.86 -7.43 1.38
N ILE A 298 -18.28 -8.59 0.89
CA ILE A 298 -19.17 -8.64 -0.28
C ILE A 298 -20.57 -8.08 0.02
N ASP A 299 -20.93 -8.01 1.31
CA ASP A 299 -22.23 -7.56 1.78
C ASP A 299 -22.16 -6.09 2.22
N PRO A 300 -22.88 -5.17 1.55
CA PRO A 300 -22.84 -3.75 1.88
C PRO A 300 -23.43 -3.46 3.26
N ASP A 301 -24.36 -4.28 3.76
CA ASP A 301 -24.98 -4.04 5.06
C ASP A 301 -24.01 -4.37 6.21
N VAL A 302 -23.19 -5.41 6.03
CA VAL A 302 -22.06 -5.69 6.95
C VAL A 302 -21.10 -4.51 6.97
N ALA A 303 -20.71 -3.99 5.80
CA ALA A 303 -19.81 -2.84 5.73
C ALA A 303 -20.42 -1.61 6.43
N LYS A 304 -21.70 -1.29 6.21
CA LYS A 304 -22.38 -0.17 6.87
C LYS A 304 -22.38 -0.26 8.40
N MET A 305 -22.49 -1.47 8.96
CA MET A 305 -22.34 -1.67 10.41
C MET A 305 -20.96 -1.21 10.90
N PHE A 306 -19.89 -1.54 10.16
CA PHE A 306 -18.53 -1.07 10.48
C PHE A 306 -18.37 0.46 10.30
N ALA A 307 -19.17 1.07 9.43
CA ALA A 307 -19.23 2.54 9.29
C ALA A 307 -19.98 3.23 10.45
N GLY A 308 -20.55 2.48 11.39
CA GLY A 308 -21.32 3.02 12.51
C GLY A 308 -22.75 3.43 12.16
N GLU A 309 -23.32 2.90 11.07
CA GLU A 309 -24.73 3.13 10.74
C GLU A 309 -25.62 2.56 11.86
N GLY A 310 -26.48 3.40 12.43
CA GLY A 310 -27.30 3.07 13.62
C GLY A 310 -26.62 3.29 14.98
N GLN A 311 -25.33 3.66 15.02
CA GLN A 311 -24.55 3.96 16.23
C GLN A 311 -24.09 5.43 16.29
N GLN A 312 -24.90 6.35 15.77
CA GLN A 312 -24.55 7.78 15.66
C GLN A 312 -24.28 8.45 17.01
N SER A 313 -24.88 7.95 18.10
CA SER A 313 -24.61 8.42 19.46
C SER A 313 -23.20 8.09 19.97
N GLU A 314 -22.51 7.12 19.36
CA GLU A 314 -21.14 6.72 19.71
C GLU A 314 -20.08 7.45 18.88
N MET A 315 -20.48 8.24 17.88
CA MET A 315 -19.54 9.01 17.06
C MET A 315 -18.96 10.16 17.86
N ARG A 316 -17.66 10.42 17.67
CA ARG A 316 -17.01 11.56 18.34
C ARG A 316 -17.66 12.86 17.89
N GLN A 317 -17.94 13.74 18.85
CA GLN A 317 -18.51 15.07 18.64
C GLN A 317 -17.53 16.13 19.14
N ARG A 318 -17.54 17.28 18.47
CA ARG A 318 -16.86 18.48 18.93
C ARG A 318 -17.59 19.06 20.14
N PHE A 319 -16.94 20.00 20.83
CA PHE A 319 -17.51 20.67 22.00
C PHE A 319 -18.79 21.46 21.71
N ASP A 320 -18.97 21.94 20.47
CA ASP A 320 -20.15 22.65 19.98
C ASP A 320 -21.31 21.71 19.58
N GLY A 321 -21.14 20.40 19.75
CA GLY A 321 -22.12 19.36 19.39
C GLY A 321 -22.09 18.96 17.92
N ARG A 322 -21.21 19.55 17.09
CA ARG A 322 -21.05 19.13 15.69
C ARG A 322 -20.35 17.77 15.61
N PRO A 323 -20.74 16.88 14.68
CA PRO A 323 -20.06 15.61 14.47
C PRO A 323 -18.59 15.82 14.04
N LEU A 324 -17.66 15.17 14.75
CA LEU A 324 -16.24 15.11 14.37
C LEU A 324 -15.97 13.94 13.42
N GLN A 325 -16.74 12.85 13.56
CA GLN A 325 -16.68 11.66 12.74
C GLN A 325 -17.97 11.46 11.95
N PHE A 326 -17.82 10.88 10.76
CA PHE A 326 -18.89 10.58 9.83
C PHE A 326 -18.79 9.13 9.36
N SER A 327 -19.92 8.57 8.97
CA SER A 327 -19.97 7.24 8.35
C SER A 327 -19.43 7.33 6.92
N CYS A 328 -18.50 6.45 6.55
CA CYS A 328 -17.99 6.34 5.18
C CYS A 328 -18.13 4.92 4.66
N LEU A 329 -18.73 4.77 3.49
CA LEU A 329 -18.83 3.52 2.77
C LEU A 329 -17.98 3.58 1.50
N CYS A 330 -16.88 2.84 1.48
CA CYS A 330 -16.02 2.68 0.32
C CYS A 330 -16.46 1.44 -0.48
N GLN A 331 -16.80 1.64 -1.76
CA GLN A 331 -17.09 0.58 -2.72
C GLN A 331 -15.87 0.35 -3.61
N TYR A 332 -15.31 -0.86 -3.59
CA TYR A 332 -14.16 -1.24 -4.41
C TYR A 332 -14.59 -2.14 -5.57
N LYS A 333 -14.25 -1.76 -6.80
CA LYS A 333 -14.41 -2.59 -8.00
C LYS A 333 -13.11 -3.33 -8.30
N ILE A 334 -13.08 -4.63 -7.99
CA ILE A 334 -11.95 -5.53 -8.23
C ILE A 334 -12.03 -6.11 -9.66
N LYS A 335 -10.98 -5.89 -10.44
CA LYS A 335 -10.85 -6.30 -11.84
C LYS A 335 -9.83 -7.42 -12.06
N GLN A 336 -8.81 -7.56 -11.20
CA GLN A 336 -7.76 -8.56 -11.36
C GLN A 336 -7.88 -9.69 -10.34
N ASN A 337 -7.59 -10.93 -10.77
CA ASN A 337 -7.62 -12.13 -9.93
C ASN A 337 -6.60 -12.10 -8.78
N ALA A 338 -5.51 -11.33 -8.93
CA ALA A 338 -4.40 -11.30 -7.97
C ALA A 338 -4.57 -10.22 -6.89
N THR A 339 -5.68 -9.48 -6.91
CA THR A 339 -5.85 -8.26 -6.10
C THR A 339 -6.57 -8.53 -4.79
N ALA A 340 -7.55 -9.43 -4.80
CA ALA A 340 -8.32 -9.77 -3.62
C ALA A 340 -8.59 -11.28 -3.54
N ILE A 341 -8.76 -11.76 -2.31
CA ILE A 341 -9.15 -13.13 -2.03
C ILE A 341 -10.44 -13.17 -1.20
N ASP A 342 -11.33 -14.10 -1.54
CA ASP A 342 -12.48 -14.48 -0.73
C ASP A 342 -12.00 -15.39 0.40
N ILE A 343 -12.13 -14.88 1.62
CA ILE A 343 -11.68 -15.58 2.82
C ILE A 343 -12.85 -16.02 3.69
N GLN A 344 -14.09 -15.98 3.19
CA GLN A 344 -15.28 -16.31 3.96
C GLN A 344 -15.18 -17.70 4.62
N GLU A 345 -14.72 -18.71 3.88
CA GLU A 345 -14.61 -20.10 4.36
C GLU A 345 -13.41 -20.33 5.30
N LEU A 346 -12.40 -19.45 5.25
CA LEU A 346 -11.18 -19.54 6.04
C LEU A 346 -11.25 -18.70 7.32
N SER A 347 -12.06 -17.64 7.31
CA SER A 347 -12.19 -16.65 8.37
C SER A 347 -12.75 -17.26 9.65
N SER A 348 -12.29 -16.75 10.78
CA SER A 348 -12.87 -17.02 12.10
C SER A 348 -14.24 -16.35 12.28
N LYS A 349 -14.64 -15.47 11.35
CA LYS A 349 -15.92 -14.74 11.31
C LYS A 349 -16.63 -14.90 9.95
N PRO A 350 -17.09 -16.11 9.56
CA PRO A 350 -17.65 -16.35 8.22
C PRO A 350 -18.88 -15.48 7.88
N HIS A 351 -19.61 -15.00 8.89
CA HIS A 351 -20.79 -14.15 8.70
C HIS A 351 -20.46 -12.76 8.17
N GLU A 352 -19.21 -12.30 8.30
CA GLU A 352 -18.77 -11.01 7.75
C GLU A 352 -18.58 -11.05 6.23
N LYS A 353 -18.59 -12.26 5.63
CA LYS A 353 -18.42 -12.48 4.18
C LYS A 353 -17.23 -11.69 3.61
N GLU A 354 -16.11 -11.86 4.29
CA GLU A 354 -14.94 -11.00 4.13
C GLU A 354 -14.21 -11.30 2.81
N ILE A 355 -13.94 -10.23 2.06
CA ILE A 355 -13.04 -10.19 0.94
C ILE A 355 -11.80 -9.40 1.38
N LEU A 356 -10.63 -10.04 1.34
CA LEU A 356 -9.37 -9.42 1.73
C LEU A 356 -8.65 -8.88 0.50
N ILE A 357 -8.55 -7.56 0.37
CA ILE A 357 -7.71 -6.93 -0.66
C ILE A 357 -6.25 -7.01 -0.21
N LEU A 358 -5.40 -7.56 -1.05
CA LEU A 358 -3.98 -7.76 -0.75
C LEU A 358 -3.21 -6.43 -0.83
N PRO A 359 -2.10 -6.29 -0.10
CA PRO A 359 -1.22 -5.13 -0.17
C PRO A 359 -0.79 -4.80 -1.61
N PHE A 360 -0.57 -3.51 -1.85
CA PHE A 360 -0.11 -2.89 -3.09
C PHE A 360 -1.11 -2.98 -4.25
N ALA A 361 -2.41 -3.05 -3.97
CA ALA A 361 -3.42 -2.75 -4.97
C ALA A 361 -3.52 -1.22 -5.17
N VAL A 362 -3.88 -0.79 -6.38
CA VAL A 362 -4.03 0.62 -6.73
C VAL A 362 -5.44 0.84 -7.21
N PHE A 363 -6.10 1.83 -6.63
CA PHE A 363 -7.47 2.21 -6.96
C PHE A 363 -7.52 3.67 -7.36
N LYS A 364 -8.40 3.97 -8.32
CA LYS A 364 -8.77 5.33 -8.69
C LYS A 364 -10.10 5.67 -8.05
N VAL A 365 -10.21 6.84 -7.43
CA VAL A 365 -11.50 7.37 -6.95
C VAL A 365 -12.32 7.83 -8.15
N VAL A 366 -13.47 7.20 -8.37
CA VAL A 366 -14.32 7.47 -9.54
C VAL A 366 -15.60 8.22 -9.20
N ASN A 367 -16.05 8.17 -7.95
CA ASN A 367 -17.21 8.91 -7.49
C ASN A 367 -17.11 9.19 -5.98
N ILE A 368 -17.62 10.35 -5.56
CA ILE A 368 -17.73 10.73 -4.14
C ILE A 368 -19.09 11.38 -3.95
N LYS A 369 -19.91 10.79 -3.09
CA LYS A 369 -21.24 11.29 -2.74
C LYS A 369 -21.30 11.63 -1.26
N LYS A 370 -21.64 12.88 -0.95
CA LYS A 370 -21.75 13.40 0.42
C LYS A 370 -23.23 13.64 0.73
N ASN A 371 -23.76 12.98 1.76
CA ASN A 371 -25.15 13.12 2.19
C ASN A 371 -25.22 14.00 3.47
N TYR A 372 -26.13 14.97 3.50
CA TYR A 372 -26.30 15.94 4.58
C TYR A 372 -27.72 15.85 5.16
N ILE A 373 -27.88 16.14 6.46
CA ILE A 373 -29.20 16.39 7.09
C ILE A 373 -29.10 17.74 7.82
N ASP A 374 -30.05 18.63 7.55
CA ASP A 374 -30.35 19.92 8.21
C ASP A 374 -29.24 20.99 8.36
N ASP A 375 -27.94 20.66 8.29
CA ASP A 375 -26.80 21.61 8.27
C ASP A 375 -25.93 21.42 6.99
N PRO A 376 -25.77 22.45 6.13
CA PRO A 376 -24.93 22.38 4.94
C PRO A 376 -23.43 22.21 5.18
N GLN A 377 -22.93 22.40 6.42
CA GLN A 377 -21.48 22.48 6.67
C GLN A 377 -20.78 21.13 6.93
N ALA A 378 -21.48 20.06 7.31
CA ALA A 378 -20.85 18.75 7.60
C ALA A 378 -21.70 17.56 7.13
N PRO A 379 -21.16 16.65 6.28
CA PRO A 379 -21.92 15.49 5.78
C PRO A 379 -22.08 14.42 6.86
N ILE A 380 -23.23 13.75 6.93
CA ILE A 380 -23.48 12.69 7.93
C ILE A 380 -23.01 11.33 7.43
N SER A 381 -23.03 11.13 6.11
CA SER A 381 -22.46 9.95 5.48
C SER A 381 -21.78 10.28 4.16
N ILE A 382 -20.74 9.52 3.83
CA ILE A 382 -19.98 9.65 2.59
C ILE A 382 -19.92 8.29 1.91
N GLU A 383 -20.21 8.27 0.62
CA GLU A 383 -20.04 7.09 -0.24
C GLU A 383 -18.89 7.38 -1.21
N ILE A 384 -17.89 6.50 -1.25
CA ILE A 384 -16.72 6.63 -2.11
C ILE A 384 -16.67 5.41 -3.03
N GLU A 385 -16.68 5.63 -4.33
CA GLU A 385 -16.48 4.56 -5.31
C GLU A 385 -15.03 4.56 -5.80
N LEU A 386 -14.41 3.40 -5.72
CA LEU A 386 -13.03 3.14 -6.08
C LEU A 386 -12.98 2.05 -7.14
N GLU A 387 -12.27 2.32 -8.23
CA GLU A 387 -12.09 1.36 -9.32
C GLU A 387 -10.63 0.91 -9.39
N GLU A 388 -10.39 -0.40 -9.43
CA GLU A 388 -9.02 -0.91 -9.53
C GLU A 388 -8.34 -0.40 -10.81
N CYS A 389 -7.17 0.20 -10.63
CA CYS A 389 -6.30 0.60 -11.72
C CYS A 389 -5.70 -0.67 -12.33
N GLU A 390 -6.11 -0.99 -13.55
CA GLU A 390 -5.43 -1.98 -14.35
C GLU A 390 -4.05 -1.45 -14.75
N ASP A 391 -3.10 -2.34 -15.01
CA ASP A 391 -1.85 -1.92 -15.65
C ASP A 391 -2.18 -1.37 -17.05
N PRO A 392 -2.05 -0.05 -17.29
CA PRO A 392 -2.64 0.54 -18.48
C PRO A 392 -1.92 0.02 -19.73
N GLY A 393 -2.65 -0.63 -20.64
CA GLY A 393 -2.19 -0.95 -21.99
C GLY A 393 -1.46 -2.29 -22.17
N CYS A 394 -1.25 -3.09 -21.12
CA CYS A 394 -0.49 -4.35 -21.22
C CYS A 394 -1.34 -5.62 -21.11
N SER A 395 -2.68 -5.52 -21.16
CA SER A 395 -3.59 -6.67 -20.97
C SER A 395 -3.36 -7.82 -21.96
N ASN A 396 -2.70 -7.57 -23.09
CA ASN A 396 -2.38 -8.57 -24.11
C ASN A 396 -0.98 -9.21 -23.96
N ILE A 397 -0.26 -8.92 -22.88
CA ILE A 397 1.08 -9.44 -22.61
C ILE A 397 1.02 -10.58 -21.58
N LEU A 398 1.34 -11.79 -22.04
CA LEU A 398 1.33 -13.02 -21.26
C LEU A 398 2.60 -13.16 -20.42
N SER A 399 2.42 -13.34 -19.12
CA SER A 399 3.52 -13.48 -18.17
C SER A 399 4.29 -14.79 -18.35
N ARG A 400 5.50 -14.84 -17.78
CA ARG A 400 6.39 -16.01 -17.79
C ARG A 400 5.76 -17.29 -17.22
N SER A 401 4.81 -17.16 -16.29
CA SER A 401 4.10 -18.32 -15.73
C SER A 401 3.13 -18.96 -16.72
N VAL A 402 2.57 -18.20 -17.68
CA VAL A 402 1.64 -18.75 -18.67
C VAL A 402 2.32 -19.79 -19.55
N TRP A 403 3.61 -19.60 -19.84
CA TRP A 403 4.41 -20.50 -20.65
C TRP A 403 5.42 -21.31 -19.82
N ASN A 404 5.23 -21.46 -18.50
CA ASN A 404 6.13 -22.18 -17.57
C ASN A 404 7.62 -21.94 -17.87
N ALA A 405 8.02 -20.67 -17.91
CA ALA A 405 9.41 -20.28 -18.16
C ALA A 405 10.35 -20.83 -17.08
N THR A 406 11.52 -21.30 -17.49
CA THR A 406 12.63 -21.59 -16.57
C THR A 406 13.12 -20.28 -15.93
N THR A 407 13.56 -20.33 -14.68
CA THR A 407 14.16 -19.18 -13.99
C THR A 407 15.47 -18.78 -14.68
N ALA A 408 15.69 -17.48 -14.88
CA ALA A 408 16.94 -16.94 -15.41
C ALA A 408 18.12 -17.25 -14.46
N LYS A 409 19.30 -17.54 -15.00
CA LYS A 409 20.54 -17.77 -14.22
C LYS A 409 20.98 -16.49 -13.52
N THR A 410 21.03 -15.38 -14.25
CA THR A 410 21.34 -14.03 -13.74
C THR A 410 20.50 -12.98 -14.47
N ARG A 411 20.42 -11.76 -13.94
CA ARG A 411 19.69 -10.63 -14.54
C ARG A 411 20.48 -9.35 -14.37
N PHE A 412 20.52 -8.55 -15.43
CA PHE A 412 21.15 -7.23 -15.45
C PHE A 412 20.06 -6.18 -15.69
N ILE A 413 20.06 -5.11 -14.91
CA ILE A 413 19.05 -4.04 -14.99
C ILE A 413 19.27 -3.22 -16.26
N LEU A 414 18.19 -2.88 -16.95
CA LEU A 414 18.18 -2.01 -18.12
C LEU A 414 17.94 -0.56 -17.69
N GLU A 415 18.69 0.39 -18.26
CA GLU A 415 18.43 1.81 -18.08
C GLU A 415 17.19 2.22 -18.88
N LEU A 416 16.21 2.83 -18.19
CA LEU A 416 14.92 3.22 -18.73
C LEU A 416 14.74 4.75 -18.67
N PRO A 417 13.92 5.36 -19.54
CA PRO A 417 13.26 4.75 -20.70
C PRO A 417 14.24 4.46 -21.86
N VAL A 418 14.07 3.32 -22.55
CA VAL A 418 14.90 3.00 -23.71
C VAL A 418 14.55 3.86 -24.93
N LEU A 419 15.58 4.30 -25.65
CA LEU A 419 15.44 5.00 -26.92
C LEU A 419 15.43 4.03 -28.12
N TYR A 420 16.12 2.89 -28.01
CA TYR A 420 16.40 2.01 -29.15
C TYR A 420 15.63 0.70 -29.09
N ILE A 421 14.90 0.38 -30.17
CA ILE A 421 14.10 -0.84 -30.29
C ILE A 421 14.65 -1.73 -31.39
N ALA A 422 15.15 -2.92 -31.02
CA ALA A 422 15.61 -3.93 -31.97
C ALA A 422 14.56 -5.04 -32.15
N VAL A 423 14.16 -5.30 -33.39
CA VAL A 423 13.17 -6.33 -33.74
C VAL A 423 13.83 -7.42 -34.58
N GLN A 424 13.61 -8.68 -34.22
CA GLN A 424 14.17 -9.84 -34.93
C GLN A 424 13.10 -10.86 -35.30
N THR A 425 13.18 -11.41 -36.52
CA THR A 425 12.38 -12.59 -36.88
C THR A 425 13.07 -13.85 -36.39
N LEU A 426 12.37 -14.67 -35.61
CA LEU A 426 12.89 -15.91 -35.03
C LEU A 426 12.65 -17.10 -35.95
N LEU A 427 11.43 -17.21 -36.48
CA LEU A 427 11.00 -18.25 -37.40
C LEU A 427 10.01 -17.62 -38.38
N SER A 428 10.16 -17.89 -39.67
CA SER A 428 9.19 -17.45 -40.68
C SER A 428 8.35 -18.65 -41.12
N TYR A 429 7.05 -18.63 -40.81
CA TYR A 429 6.09 -19.64 -41.25
C TYR A 429 4.80 -18.97 -41.70
N ASN A 430 4.23 -19.44 -42.82
CA ASN A 430 2.97 -18.96 -43.39
C ASN A 430 1.76 -19.81 -42.98
N ARG A 431 1.83 -20.56 -41.86
CA ARG A 431 0.76 -21.44 -41.38
C ARG A 431 0.05 -20.89 -40.15
N SER A 432 -1.15 -21.38 -39.91
CA SER A 432 -1.87 -21.15 -38.67
C SER A 432 -1.16 -21.76 -37.47
N MET A 433 -1.20 -21.07 -36.33
CA MET A 433 -0.60 -21.51 -35.07
C MET A 433 -1.57 -21.28 -33.93
N THR A 434 -1.65 -22.23 -33.00
CA THR A 434 -2.40 -22.12 -31.76
C THR A 434 -1.56 -21.45 -30.67
N GLN A 435 -2.19 -20.98 -29.60
CA GLN A 435 -1.48 -20.50 -28.41
C GLN A 435 -0.52 -21.56 -27.84
N GLN A 436 -0.90 -22.83 -27.87
CA GLN A 436 -0.08 -23.93 -27.36
C GLN A 436 1.16 -24.18 -28.23
N ASP A 437 1.05 -23.96 -29.54
CA ASP A 437 2.21 -23.96 -30.43
C ASP A 437 3.17 -22.82 -30.09
N CYS A 438 2.66 -21.60 -29.89
CA CYS A 438 3.47 -20.45 -29.50
C CYS A 438 4.23 -20.71 -28.19
N ILE A 439 3.53 -21.22 -27.15
CA ILE A 439 4.13 -21.59 -25.87
C ILE A 439 5.26 -22.62 -26.07
N ARG A 440 5.03 -23.64 -26.93
CA ARG A 440 6.04 -24.65 -27.23
C ARG A 440 7.29 -24.05 -27.85
N TYR A 441 7.14 -23.13 -28.80
CA TYR A 441 8.28 -22.46 -29.44
C TYR A 441 9.03 -21.54 -28.49
N VAL A 442 8.31 -20.71 -27.70
CA VAL A 442 8.93 -19.82 -26.71
C VAL A 442 9.76 -20.62 -25.70
N LYS A 443 9.23 -21.74 -25.19
CA LYS A 443 9.98 -22.68 -24.33
C LYS A 443 11.22 -23.24 -25.03
N ALA A 444 11.08 -23.65 -26.29
CA ALA A 444 12.18 -24.21 -27.06
C ALA A 444 13.31 -23.19 -27.26
N PHE A 445 12.98 -21.92 -27.53
CA PHE A 445 13.95 -20.84 -27.63
C PHE A 445 14.69 -20.59 -26.33
N GLN A 446 13.95 -20.51 -25.21
CA GLN A 446 14.58 -20.35 -23.90
C GLN A 446 15.55 -21.52 -23.61
N THR A 447 15.09 -22.75 -23.85
CA THR A 447 15.89 -23.96 -23.61
C THR A 447 17.17 -23.95 -24.45
N TYR A 448 17.06 -23.61 -25.74
CA TYR A 448 18.22 -23.50 -26.62
C TYR A 448 19.18 -22.39 -26.19
N ASN A 449 18.67 -21.20 -25.85
CA ASN A 449 19.51 -20.10 -25.39
C ASN A 449 20.25 -20.45 -24.08
N MET A 450 19.58 -21.06 -23.11
CA MET A 450 20.18 -21.37 -21.81
C MET A 450 21.13 -22.57 -21.85
N ASN A 451 20.78 -23.63 -22.59
CA ASN A 451 21.52 -24.89 -22.59
C ASN A 451 22.60 -24.95 -23.68
N THR A 452 22.32 -24.37 -24.86
CA THR A 452 23.24 -24.44 -26.00
C THR A 452 24.12 -23.19 -26.09
N ASN A 453 23.53 -21.99 -25.99
CA ASN A 453 24.29 -20.74 -26.10
C ASN A 453 24.85 -20.25 -24.76
N ASN A 454 24.58 -20.97 -23.67
CA ASN A 454 24.94 -20.61 -22.30
C ASN A 454 24.49 -19.20 -21.87
N TYR A 455 23.38 -18.71 -22.40
CA TYR A 455 22.80 -17.45 -21.96
C TYR A 455 22.14 -17.60 -20.59
N ASP A 456 21.97 -16.47 -19.91
CA ASP A 456 21.29 -16.43 -18.61
C ASP A 456 19.80 -16.68 -18.70
N ASP A 457 19.18 -16.31 -19.81
CA ASP A 457 17.76 -16.49 -20.11
C ASP A 457 17.56 -16.42 -21.64
N ILE A 458 16.31 -16.60 -22.08
CA ILE A 458 15.88 -16.31 -23.45
C ILE A 458 16.40 -14.94 -23.93
N SER A 459 16.85 -14.84 -25.18
CA SER A 459 17.54 -13.65 -25.68
C SER A 459 16.68 -12.38 -25.75
N TYR A 460 15.36 -12.52 -25.80
CA TYR A 460 14.41 -11.46 -26.15
C TYR A 460 13.69 -10.91 -24.93
N ASN A 461 13.47 -9.59 -24.87
CA ASN A 461 12.62 -8.98 -23.84
C ASN A 461 11.15 -9.42 -24.02
N PHE A 462 10.65 -9.39 -25.26
CA PHE A 462 9.31 -9.83 -25.62
C PHE A 462 9.31 -10.71 -26.86
N ILE A 463 8.35 -11.63 -26.95
CA ILE A 463 8.13 -12.45 -28.13
C ILE A 463 6.70 -12.30 -28.62
N ILE A 464 6.54 -12.00 -29.91
CA ILE A 464 5.25 -11.91 -30.59
C ILE A 464 5.05 -13.16 -31.43
N CYS A 465 3.92 -13.83 -31.25
CA CYS A 465 3.51 -14.94 -32.10
C CYS A 465 2.59 -14.45 -33.22
N GLY A 466 3.10 -14.43 -34.45
CA GLY A 466 2.47 -13.91 -35.66
C GLY A 466 1.82 -14.95 -36.58
N GLY A 467 1.40 -16.10 -36.05
CA GLY A 467 0.70 -17.13 -36.81
C GLY A 467 -0.76 -16.75 -37.13
N TYR A 468 -1.32 -17.30 -38.21
CA TYR A 468 -2.74 -17.10 -38.56
C TYR A 468 -3.63 -17.81 -37.54
N ALA A 469 -4.20 -17.12 -36.55
CA ALA A 469 -5.27 -17.72 -35.76
C ALA A 469 -6.46 -18.00 -36.69
N THR A 470 -6.90 -19.26 -36.76
CA THR A 470 -8.01 -19.73 -37.62
C THR A 470 -9.37 -19.21 -37.19
N ASP A 471 -9.45 -18.63 -35.99
CA ASP A 471 -10.71 -18.31 -35.35
C ASP A 471 -10.73 -16.83 -34.95
N ASN A 472 -11.91 -16.22 -34.96
CA ASN A 472 -12.19 -14.83 -34.54
C ASN A 472 -11.91 -14.56 -33.04
N SER A 473 -11.20 -15.45 -32.34
CA SER A 473 -10.78 -15.25 -30.95
C SER A 473 -9.68 -14.20 -30.86
N SER A 474 -9.87 -13.24 -29.97
CA SER A 474 -8.90 -12.27 -29.46
C SER A 474 -7.79 -12.97 -28.67
N GLN A 475 -6.96 -13.78 -29.35
CA GLN A 475 -5.80 -14.42 -28.73
C GLN A 475 -4.71 -13.39 -28.44
N GLN A 476 -4.18 -13.45 -27.21
CA GLN A 476 -3.04 -12.66 -26.76
C GLN A 476 -1.75 -13.21 -27.38
N LEU A 477 -1.01 -12.37 -28.10
CA LEU A 477 0.11 -12.79 -28.97
C LEU A 477 1.48 -12.45 -28.41
N ILE A 478 1.56 -11.73 -27.28
CA ILE A 478 2.80 -11.19 -26.74
C ILE A 478 3.17 -11.99 -25.49
N TYR A 479 4.40 -12.50 -25.42
CA TYR A 479 4.92 -13.27 -24.30
C TYR A 479 6.10 -12.54 -23.67
N ILE A 480 6.10 -12.44 -22.33
CA ILE A 480 7.24 -11.90 -21.59
C ILE A 480 8.39 -12.90 -21.67
N GLY A 481 9.46 -12.49 -22.34
CA GLY A 481 10.79 -13.10 -22.23
C GLY A 481 11.49 -12.49 -21.01
N ARG A 482 12.51 -11.67 -21.23
CA ARG A 482 13.16 -10.94 -20.13
C ARG A 482 12.32 -9.80 -19.55
N GLY A 483 11.32 -9.28 -20.27
CA GLY A 483 10.46 -8.19 -19.80
C GLY A 483 11.13 -6.81 -19.90
N TRP A 484 10.54 -5.78 -19.30
CA TRP A 484 10.97 -4.39 -19.50
C TRP A 484 12.28 -4.03 -18.82
N ASN A 485 12.53 -4.55 -17.62
CA ASN A 485 13.54 -3.98 -16.71
C ASN A 485 14.93 -4.64 -16.82
N TYR A 486 15.09 -5.63 -17.69
CA TYR A 486 16.31 -6.41 -17.76
C TYR A 486 16.93 -6.38 -19.14
N ILE A 487 18.26 -6.32 -19.20
CA ILE A 487 19.00 -6.33 -20.46
C ILE A 487 18.73 -7.65 -21.18
N GLY A 488 18.17 -7.57 -22.38
CA GLY A 488 18.13 -8.64 -23.37
C GLY A 488 19.25 -8.51 -24.39
N ALA A 489 19.48 -9.56 -25.16
CA ALA A 489 20.29 -9.44 -26.37
C ALA A 489 19.50 -8.70 -27.48
N TYR A 490 18.16 -8.79 -27.42
CA TYR A 490 17.23 -8.19 -28.39
C TYR A 490 15.93 -7.73 -27.71
N CYS A 491 15.29 -6.68 -28.23
CA CYS A 491 14.06 -6.14 -27.64
C CYS A 491 12.84 -7.01 -27.98
N VAL A 492 12.53 -7.25 -29.26
CA VAL A 492 11.34 -8.01 -29.67
C VAL A 492 11.68 -9.11 -30.67
N GLY A 493 11.31 -10.35 -30.36
CA GLY A 493 11.37 -11.49 -31.28
C GLY A 493 10.01 -11.80 -31.89
N ILE A 494 9.93 -12.09 -33.20
CA ILE A 494 8.69 -12.46 -33.89
C ILE A 494 8.76 -13.91 -34.38
N ILE A 495 7.80 -14.73 -33.98
CA ILE A 495 7.60 -16.10 -34.48
C ILE A 495 6.44 -16.07 -35.47
N GLY A 496 6.69 -16.39 -36.74
CA GLY A 496 5.67 -16.36 -37.80
C GLY A 496 5.88 -15.20 -38.76
N ASN A 497 4.79 -14.67 -39.32
CA ASN A 497 4.88 -13.63 -40.34
C ASN A 497 4.86 -12.22 -39.70
N TYR A 498 5.97 -11.49 -39.85
CA TYR A 498 6.13 -10.13 -39.32
C TYR A 498 5.31 -9.06 -40.07
N THR A 499 4.87 -9.35 -41.30
CA THR A 499 3.98 -8.47 -42.10
C THR A 499 2.49 -8.69 -41.80
N ASN A 500 2.15 -9.68 -40.98
CA ASN A 500 0.76 -9.97 -40.64
C ASN A 500 0.18 -8.85 -39.74
N ILE A 501 -1.05 -8.42 -40.02
CA ILE A 501 -1.73 -7.36 -39.26
C ILE A 501 -1.87 -7.67 -37.76
N LYS A 502 -2.00 -8.94 -37.38
CA LYS A 502 -2.04 -9.35 -35.97
C LYS A 502 -0.68 -9.14 -35.29
N SER A 503 0.43 -9.47 -35.95
CA SER A 503 1.78 -9.21 -35.47
C SER A 503 2.05 -7.72 -35.32
N LEU A 504 1.63 -6.93 -36.32
CA LEU A 504 1.78 -5.47 -36.32
C LEU A 504 0.95 -4.81 -35.22
N ASN A 505 -0.29 -5.26 -35.01
CA ASN A 505 -1.14 -4.76 -33.92
C ASN A 505 -0.61 -5.16 -32.54
N ALA A 506 -0.08 -6.37 -32.40
CA ALA A 506 0.57 -6.81 -31.16
C ALA A 506 1.83 -5.97 -30.87
N PHE A 507 2.64 -5.70 -31.88
CA PHE A 507 3.81 -4.83 -31.75
C PHE A 507 3.41 -3.41 -31.37
N LYS A 508 2.42 -2.84 -32.05
CA LYS A 508 1.86 -1.53 -31.72
C LYS A 508 1.37 -1.48 -30.27
N SER A 509 0.56 -2.45 -29.85
CA SER A 509 0.06 -2.54 -28.46
C SER A 509 1.20 -2.65 -27.44
N LEU A 510 2.28 -3.37 -27.78
CA LEU A 510 3.45 -3.49 -26.92
C LEU A 510 4.17 -2.14 -26.77
N MET A 511 4.39 -1.42 -27.88
CA MET A 511 5.04 -0.11 -27.86
C MET A 511 4.18 0.95 -27.18
N ASP A 512 2.87 0.98 -27.45
CA ASP A 512 1.93 1.87 -26.77
C ASP A 512 1.92 1.62 -25.26
N CYS A 513 2.02 0.35 -24.82
CA CYS A 513 2.20 0.06 -23.40
C CYS A 513 3.56 0.54 -22.89
N GLY A 514 4.64 0.31 -23.65
CA GLY A 514 5.99 0.74 -23.28
C GLY A 514 6.12 2.25 -23.10
N THR A 515 5.57 3.04 -24.02
CA THR A 515 5.62 4.51 -23.97
C THR A 515 4.71 5.08 -22.88
N LYS A 516 3.49 4.55 -22.73
CA LYS A 516 2.56 4.97 -21.68
C LYS A 516 3.10 4.74 -20.27
N ASN A 517 3.93 3.71 -20.10
CA ASN A 517 4.49 3.31 -18.81
C ASN A 517 5.97 3.71 -18.64
N ASN A 518 6.47 4.62 -19.48
CA ASN A 518 7.84 5.15 -19.40
C ASN A 518 8.96 4.09 -19.47
N TYR A 519 8.69 2.94 -20.12
CA TYR A 519 9.72 1.97 -20.47
C TYR A 519 10.44 2.34 -21.78
N VAL A 520 9.74 3.03 -22.67
CA VAL A 520 10.19 3.41 -24.01
C VAL A 520 9.96 4.91 -24.20
N GLN A 521 10.93 5.63 -24.73
CA GLN A 521 10.77 7.07 -25.02
C GLN A 521 9.72 7.30 -26.11
N GLN A 522 8.97 8.40 -26.08
CA GLN A 522 7.97 8.69 -27.13
C GLN A 522 8.58 8.82 -28.53
N ASN A 523 9.84 9.25 -28.62
CA ASN A 523 10.62 9.40 -29.86
C ASN A 523 11.58 8.22 -30.10
N TYR A 524 11.23 7.01 -29.67
CA TYR A 524 12.08 5.83 -29.86
C TYR A 524 12.44 5.59 -31.33
N THR A 525 13.61 4.99 -31.56
CA THR A 525 14.15 4.69 -32.89
C THR A 525 14.38 3.19 -33.04
N PHE A 526 14.02 2.64 -34.20
CA PHE A 526 14.35 1.25 -34.50
C PHE A 526 15.84 1.12 -34.84
N VAL A 527 16.45 0.01 -34.42
CA VAL A 527 17.84 -0.29 -34.78
C VAL A 527 17.87 -1.49 -35.70
N GLU A 528 18.65 -1.37 -36.77
CA GLU A 528 18.88 -2.44 -37.73
C GLU A 528 19.70 -3.56 -37.08
N HIS A 529 19.24 -4.80 -37.24
CA HIS A 529 19.98 -5.96 -36.79
C HIS A 529 20.51 -6.75 -37.99
N TYR A 530 21.81 -7.07 -38.00
CA TYR A 530 22.50 -7.74 -39.10
C TYR A 530 21.84 -9.05 -39.56
N ALA A 531 21.14 -9.76 -38.67
CA ALA A 531 20.46 -11.02 -39.01
C ALA A 531 19.05 -10.83 -39.63
N SER A 532 18.52 -9.60 -39.72
CA SER A 532 17.18 -9.34 -40.25
C SER A 532 17.04 -7.90 -40.80
N PRO A 533 17.72 -7.54 -41.90
CA PRO A 533 17.59 -6.20 -42.49
C PRO A 533 16.17 -5.92 -43.05
N ASP A 534 15.48 -6.94 -43.56
CA ASP A 534 14.16 -6.79 -44.20
C ASP A 534 13.05 -6.36 -43.22
N ILE A 535 13.04 -6.92 -41.99
CA ILE A 535 12.05 -6.54 -40.97
C ILE A 535 12.28 -5.11 -40.49
N TYR A 536 13.54 -4.69 -40.35
CA TYR A 536 13.89 -3.34 -39.94
C TYR A 536 13.35 -2.33 -40.97
N GLN A 537 13.64 -2.54 -42.26
CA GLN A 537 13.14 -1.66 -43.32
C GLN A 537 11.61 -1.63 -43.37
N TYR A 538 10.95 -2.79 -43.19
CA TYR A 538 9.49 -2.84 -43.18
C TYR A 538 8.89 -2.10 -41.98
N TYR A 539 9.36 -2.36 -40.76
CA TYR A 539 8.83 -1.76 -39.53
C TYR A 539 9.13 -0.26 -39.48
N MET A 540 10.34 0.16 -39.88
CA MET A 540 10.67 1.58 -40.02
C MET A 540 9.72 2.32 -40.97
N ASN A 541 9.39 1.72 -42.12
CA ASN A 541 8.48 2.33 -43.07
C ASN A 541 7.02 2.30 -42.59
N TYR A 542 6.59 1.18 -41.97
CA TYR A 542 5.22 1.00 -41.50
C TYR A 542 4.90 1.89 -40.28
N PHE A 543 5.86 2.05 -39.38
CA PHE A 543 5.73 2.86 -38.15
C PHE A 543 6.43 4.23 -38.26
N LYS A 544 6.72 4.72 -39.47
CA LYS A 544 7.43 5.99 -39.70
C LYS A 544 6.78 7.21 -39.06
N ASN A 545 5.46 7.18 -38.89
CA ASN A 545 4.68 8.23 -38.23
C ASN A 545 4.64 8.09 -36.70
N TYR A 546 5.00 6.93 -36.14
CA TYR A 546 5.05 6.74 -34.68
C TYR A 546 6.23 7.45 -34.02
N THR A 547 7.32 7.68 -34.77
CA THR A 547 8.52 8.34 -34.27
C THR A 547 8.47 9.87 -34.43
N THR A 548 7.46 10.40 -35.15
CA THR A 548 7.33 11.82 -35.49
C THR A 548 5.95 12.43 -35.16
N ALA A 549 5.01 11.64 -34.61
CA ALA A 549 3.72 12.17 -34.18
C ALA A 549 3.83 12.88 -32.83
N THR A 550 4.18 14.17 -32.86
CA THR A 550 3.52 15.15 -31.99
C THR A 550 2.05 15.19 -32.41
N THR A 551 1.24 14.31 -31.83
CA THR A 551 -0.22 14.46 -31.81
C THR A 551 -0.62 14.63 -30.37
N GLU A 552 -1.03 15.86 -30.06
CA GLU A 552 -1.88 16.20 -28.94
C GLU A 552 -2.98 15.13 -28.79
N TYR A 553 -2.85 14.28 -27.78
CA TYR A 553 -3.99 13.60 -27.21
C TYR A 553 -4.28 14.27 -25.88
N SER A 554 -5.34 15.07 -25.89
CA SER A 554 -5.98 15.57 -24.70
C SER A 554 -6.42 14.41 -23.81
N CYS A 555 -5.73 14.21 -22.70
CA CYS A 555 -6.43 13.88 -21.47
C CYS A 555 -6.99 15.22 -20.96
N GLN A 556 -8.27 15.48 -21.21
CA GLN A 556 -9.02 16.27 -20.24
C GLN A 556 -9.16 15.38 -19.00
N SER A 557 -8.68 15.75 -17.82
CA SER A 557 -7.73 16.79 -17.39
C SER A 557 -7.15 16.32 -16.07
#